data_AF-A0A9P8PJF1-F1
#
_entry.id   AF-A0A9P8PJF1-F1
#
_cell.length_a   1.000
_cell.length_b   1.000
_cell.length_c   1.000
_cell.angle_alpha   90.00
_cell.angle_beta   90.00
_cell.angle_gamma   90.00
#
_symmetry.space_group_name_H-M   'P 1'
#
loop_
_entity.id
_entity.type
_entity.pdbx_description
1 polymer ?
#
loop_
_entity_poly.entity_id
_entity_poly.type
_entity_poly.pdbx_seq_one_letter_code
_entity_poly.pdbx_strand_id
1 'polypeptide(L)' 'MDNWRRIDIDALDPESNITLEELIPEVDPISPDEIQQRTSNLRTLLSKGAYSDAISLATSEPPYGAEELGKVCIN' A
#
# COMPACT_ATOMS: atom_id res chain seq x y z
N MET A 1 25.38 -31.83 25.94
CA MET A 1 26.14 -30.70 25.35
C MET A 1 25.30 -30.18 24.22
N ASP A 2 24.62 -29.06 24.42
CA ASP A 2 23.84 -28.41 23.37
C ASP A 2 24.77 -27.98 22.23
N ASN A 3 24.35 -28.25 21.00
CA ASN A 3 25.15 -28.01 19.82
C ASN A 3 25.12 -26.51 19.50
N TRP A 4 26.19 -25.80 19.87
CA TRP A 4 26.39 -24.36 19.67
C TRP A 4 26.26 -23.90 18.21
N ARG A 5 26.35 -24.81 17.24
CA ARG A 5 26.12 -24.51 15.81
C ARG A 5 24.64 -24.31 15.44
N ARG A 6 23.71 -24.54 16.37
CA ARG A 6 22.26 -24.34 16.15
C ARG A 6 21.78 -22.96 16.59
N ILE A 7 22.66 -22.15 17.16
CA ILE A 7 22.34 -20.78 17.57
C ILE A 7 22.25 -19.94 16.30
N ASP A 8 21.13 -19.25 16.14
CA ASP A 8 20.95 -18.23 15.10
C ASP A 8 21.72 -16.97 15.53
N ILE A 9 22.92 -16.83 14.97
CA ILE A 9 23.83 -15.73 15.28
C ILE A 9 23.42 -14.43 14.58
N ASP A 10 22.65 -14.52 13.49
CA ASP A 10 22.21 -13.36 12.71
C ASP A 10 21.05 -12.65 13.44
N ALA A 11 20.21 -13.41 14.16
CA ALA A 11 19.16 -12.83 15.02
C ALA A 11 19.71 -12.00 16.20
N LEU A 12 20.99 -12.16 16.55
CA LEU A 12 21.66 -11.42 17.62
C LEU A 12 22.36 -10.16 17.12
N ASP A 13 22.39 -9.93 15.80
CA ASP A 13 22.97 -8.72 15.21
C ASP A 13 21.95 -7.56 15.24
N PRO A 14 22.20 -6.49 16.01
CA PRO A 14 21.29 -5.36 16.10
C PRO A 14 21.18 -4.56 14.78
N GLU A 15 22.12 -4.70 13.84
CA GLU A 15 22.06 -4.03 12.53
C GLU A 15 21.30 -4.84 11.46
N SER A 16 21.07 -6.14 11.69
CA SER A 16 20.36 -7.02 10.75
C SER A 16 18.83 -6.99 10.91
N ASN A 17 18.32 -6.35 11.95
CA ASN A 17 16.89 -6.28 12.24
C ASN A 17 16.27 -5.02 11.66
N ILE A 18 15.68 -5.13 10.47
CA ILE A 18 14.77 -4.09 9.95
C ILE A 18 13.49 -4.16 10.78
N THR A 19 13.16 -3.06 11.46
CA THR A 19 11.93 -2.99 12.24
C THR A 19 10.72 -2.94 11.29
N LEU A 20 9.58 -3.51 11.69
CA LEU A 20 8.35 -3.43 10.86
C LEU A 20 7.95 -1.99 10.59
N GLU A 21 8.30 -1.07 11.48
CA GLU A 21 8.06 0.36 11.37
C GLU A 21 8.92 1.00 10.27
N GLU A 22 10.17 0.55 10.08
CA GLU A 22 11.04 0.96 8.96
C GLU A 22 10.56 0.43 7.59
N LEU A 23 9.76 -0.62 7.58
CA LEU A 23 9.13 -1.17 6.36
C LEU A 23 7.86 -0.42 5.94
N ILE A 24 7.32 0.45 6.81
CA ILE A 24 6.12 1.22 6.50
C ILE A 24 6.56 2.51 5.80
N PRO A 25 6.22 2.71 4.51
CA PRO A 25 6.51 3.97 3.85
C PRO A 25 5.76 5.10 4.57
N GLU A 26 6.41 6.25 4.74
CA GLU A 26 5.75 7.48 5.16
C GLU A 26 4.81 7.93 4.03
N VAL A 27 3.51 7.64 4.18
CA VAL A 27 2.48 8.06 3.24
C VAL A 27 1.49 8.95 3.96
N ASP A 28 1.12 10.05 3.33
CA ASP A 28 0.06 10.91 3.83
C ASP A 28 -1.26 10.13 3.93
N PRO A 29 -1.97 10.24 5.06
CA PRO A 29 -3.27 9.59 5.22
C PRO A 29 -4.28 10.24 4.27
N ILE A 30 -4.94 9.42 3.46
CA ILE A 30 -5.98 9.88 2.55
C ILE A 30 -7.36 9.60 3.14
N SER A 31 -8.27 10.58 3.05
CA SER A 31 -9.64 10.44 3.56
C SER A 31 -10.44 9.43 2.74
N PRO A 32 -11.30 8.61 3.37
CA PRO A 32 -12.21 7.70 2.65
C PRO A 32 -13.15 8.44 1.67
N ASP A 33 -13.55 9.67 1.98
CA ASP A 33 -14.41 10.48 1.11
C ASP A 33 -13.72 10.82 -0.21
N GLU A 34 -12.41 11.09 -0.16
CA GLU A 34 -11.60 11.41 -1.32
C GLU A 34 -11.43 10.19 -2.24
N ILE A 35 -11.26 9.01 -1.66
CA ILE A 35 -11.23 7.73 -2.40
C ILE A 35 -12.57 7.48 -3.12
N GLN A 36 -13.68 7.71 -2.43
CA GLN A 36 -15.03 7.53 -2.98
C GLN A 36 -15.29 8.46 -4.17
N GLN A 37 -14.84 9.72 -4.07
CA GLN A 37 -14.95 10.71 -5.14
C GLN A 37 -14.09 10.31 -6.36
N ARG A 38 -12.83 9.92 -6.14
CA ARG A 38 -11.92 9.43 -7.19
C ARG A 38 -12.48 8.20 -7.92
N THR A 39 -13.04 7.26 -7.16
CA THR A 39 -13.67 6.04 -7.70
C THR A 39 -14.89 6.37 -8.57
N SER A 40 -15.70 7.36 -8.17
CA SER A 40 -16.86 7.80 -8.94
C SER A 40 -16.44 8.47 -10.26
N ASN A 41 -15.36 9.25 -10.24
CA ASN A 41 -14.78 9.85 -11.45
C ASN A 41 -14.22 8.78 -12.39
N LEU A 42 -13.54 7.76 -11.86
CA LEU A 42 -13.05 6.61 -12.61
C LEU A 42 -14.18 5.86 -13.31
N ARG A 43 -15.26 5.52 -12.59
CA ARG A 43 -16.44 4.87 -13.16
C ARG A 43 -17.08 5.71 -14.28
N THR A 44 -17.07 7.03 -14.14
CA THR A 44 -17.56 7.95 -15.17
C THR A 44 -16.69 7.93 -16.43
N LEU A 45 -15.36 7.93 -16.29
CA LEU A 45 -14.43 7.84 -17.42
C LEU A 45 -14.54 6.50 -18.15
N LEU A 46 -14.67 5.40 -17.41
CA LEU A 46 -14.92 4.07 -17.96
C LEU A 46 -16.24 4.02 -18.73
N SER A 47 -17.31 4.58 -18.16
CA SER A 47 -18.63 4.64 -18.82
C SER A 47 -18.62 5.48 -20.10
N LYS A 48 -17.72 6.46 -20.21
CA LYS A 48 -17.52 7.29 -21.41
C LYS A 48 -16.63 6.64 -22.47
N GLY A 49 -16.04 5.47 -22.19
CA GLY A 49 -15.10 4.79 -23.09
C GLY A 49 -13.69 5.38 -23.09
N ALA A 50 -13.36 6.28 -22.15
CA ALA A 50 -12.05 6.90 -22.02
C ALA A 50 -11.13 6.04 -21.14
N TYR A 51 -10.77 4.85 -21.64
CA TYR A 51 -10.03 3.84 -20.88
C TYR A 51 -8.57 4.24 -20.60
N SER A 52 -7.90 4.93 -21.53
CA SER A 52 -6.53 5.42 -21.35
C SER A 52 -6.43 6.39 -20.17
N ASP A 53 -7.38 7.31 -20.11
CA ASP A 53 -7.41 8.38 -19.12
C ASP A 53 -7.83 7.83 -17.76
N ALA A 54 -8.72 6.83 -17.74
CA ALA A 54 -9.06 6.09 -16.53
C ALA A 54 -7.85 5.35 -15.94
N ILE A 55 -7.06 4.65 -16.76
CA ILE A 55 -5.86 3.95 -16.30
C ILE A 55 -4.81 4.95 -15.80
N SER A 56 -4.60 6.05 -16.54
CA SER A 56 -3.68 7.10 -16.10
C SER A 56 -4.09 7.66 -14.74
N LEU A 57 -5.38 7.98 -14.55
CA LEU A 57 -5.90 8.51 -13.29
C LEU A 57 -5.75 7.52 -12.13
N ALA A 58 -6.00 6.23 -12.38
CA ALA A 58 -5.87 5.18 -11.37
C ALA A 58 -4.42 4.96 -10.91
N THR A 59 -3.45 5.18 -11.82
CA THR A 59 -2.04 4.86 -11.57
C THR A 59 -1.24 6.08 -11.08
N SER A 60 -1.71 7.31 -11.34
CA SER A 60 -1.02 8.53 -10.91
C SER A 60 -1.03 8.73 -9.40
N GLU A 61 -2.12 8.38 -8.71
CA GLU A 61 -2.26 8.62 -7.27
C GLU A 61 -2.95 7.44 -6.56
N PRO A 62 -2.25 6.29 -6.46
CA PRO A 62 -2.72 5.15 -5.70
C PRO A 62 -2.83 5.49 -4.19
N PRO A 63 -3.96 5.15 -3.52
CA PRO A 63 -4.21 5.51 -2.14
C PRO A 63 -3.47 4.58 -1.15
N TYR A 64 -2.14 4.71 -1.07
CA TYR A 64 -1.31 3.87 -0.19
C TYR A 64 -1.57 4.10 1.30
N GLY A 65 -1.90 5.34 1.69
CA GLY A 65 -2.23 5.74 3.06
C GLY A 65 -3.68 5.56 3.46
N ALA A 66 -4.50 4.91 2.62
CA ALA A 66 -5.87 4.58 2.99
C ALA A 66 -5.90 3.45 4.04
N GLU A 67 -6.86 3.49 4.95
CA GLU A 67 -7.20 2.33 5.78
C GLU A 67 -7.52 1.12 4.89
N GLU A 68 -7.35 -0.10 5.40
CA GLU A 68 -7.44 -1.35 4.64
C GLU A 68 -8.76 -1.47 3.83
N LEU A 69 -9.85 -0.89 4.33
CA LEU A 69 -11.14 -0.79 3.63
C LEU A 69 -11.10 0.11 2.38
N GLY A 70 -10.36 1.23 2.43
CA GLY A 70 -10.20 2.16 1.32
C GLY A 70 -9.39 1.61 0.15
N LYS A 71 -8.58 0.56 0.39
CA LYS A 71 -7.80 -0.15 -0.64
C LYS A 71 -8.65 -1.16 -1.43
N VAL A 72 -9.76 -1.63 -0.86
CA VAL A 72 -10.62 -2.70 -1.43
C VAL A 72 -11.79 -2.13 -2.26
N CYS A 73 -12.00 -0.80 -2.29
CA CYS A 73 -13.18 -0.15 -2.90
C CYS A 73 -13.38 -0.36 -4.43
N ILE A 74 -12.60 -1.21 -5.07
CA ILE A 74 -12.86 -1.74 -6.42
C ILE A 74 -13.80 -2.95 -6.27
N ASN A 75 -15.09 -2.69 -6.03
CA ASN A 75 -16.17 -3.67 -6.23
C ASN A 75 -17.24 -3.07 -7.14
#